data_AF-D3P879-F1
#
_entry.id   AF-D3P879-F1
#
_cell.length_a   1.000
_cell.length_b   1.000
_cell.length_c   1.000
_cell.angle_alpha   90.00
_cell.angle_beta   90.00
_cell.angle_gamma   90.00
#
_symmetry.space_group_name_H-M   'P 1'
#
loop_
_entity.id
_entity.type
_entity.pdbx_description
1 polymer ?
#
loop_
_entity_poly.entity_id
_entity_poly.type
_entity_poly.pdbx_seq_one_letter_code
_entity_poly.pdbx_strand_id
1 'polypeptide(L)'
;MKSENFSSDITIEFERAVSKQKNGEPEESLKIYHKIESIMPNNFQVANNMRIAVLESINKGILLHNNGYFSEAEGVFEKILEVDGHNHNATMILGIIKRYKGEFKESLNLIAKSVALDPGSEASRINLQESIIIISNAAAELYRKDDFVNAASLLEAILSIRPKRYISADDAARLFKQCQATAAQLYNRKFHNESARLIRSILSNYQSAESLHIAGLIAADQNKHVIAVKIFESAIDQSQNNSNYYISMAKSLYALKQYEAAENAFSMSLERDSSYIIQKKTVINQINHYVHNGKYNRNKSLLFCTSYVDSDDSWNKRYKLWMEYYKNSVLARHNICMIDDGGGHRPDCGDIIFHRFDNRLGRKSETNFPGWWRSFLFSVEIARREGCNKIIHIESDAFLISNRIMLYIDSIQNGWVSFWCRRWQMPESAIQVICEDNFDKISEISEKDLRSDFFLKSAESLLPFTETIKFFKGDRYGEYIDHIPDDADYVCQLSGNMRHAINMMVRLIPPTRVKA
;
A
#
# COMPACT_ATOMS: atom_id res chain seq x y z
N MET A 1 -34.05 -3.69 68.17
CA MET A 1 -34.23 -4.35 66.86
C MET A 1 -35.34 -5.37 67.02
N LYS A 2 -36.47 -5.20 66.33
CA LYS A 2 -37.54 -6.22 66.34
C LYS A 2 -37.00 -7.46 65.64
N SER A 3 -36.95 -8.60 66.32
CA SER A 3 -36.74 -9.89 65.67
C SER A 3 -37.93 -10.13 64.75
N GLU A 4 -37.72 -10.13 63.45
CA GLU A 4 -38.71 -10.66 62.52
C GLU A 4 -38.79 -12.16 62.80
N ASN A 5 -39.91 -12.61 63.38
CA ASN A 5 -40.06 -14.00 63.79
C ASN A 5 -40.18 -14.88 62.54
N PHE A 6 -39.18 -15.72 62.33
CA PHE A 6 -39.22 -16.82 61.36
C PHE A 6 -40.36 -17.80 61.70
N SER A 7 -40.93 -18.47 60.70
CA SER A 7 -41.72 -19.67 60.95
C SER A 7 -40.83 -20.78 61.50
N SER A 8 -41.40 -21.79 62.18
CA SER A 8 -40.64 -22.92 62.75
C SER A 8 -39.68 -23.56 61.75
N ASP A 9 -40.15 -23.74 60.51
CA ASP A 9 -39.38 -24.41 59.46
C ASP A 9 -38.24 -23.54 58.94
N ILE A 10 -38.44 -22.22 58.87
CA ILE A 10 -37.40 -21.27 58.46
C ILE A 10 -36.36 -21.11 59.57
N THR A 11 -36.75 -21.15 60.85
CA THR A 11 -35.82 -21.15 61.98
C THR A 11 -34.86 -22.33 61.90
N ILE A 12 -35.36 -23.54 61.61
CA ILE A 12 -34.53 -24.75 61.48
C ILE A 12 -33.53 -24.62 60.33
N GLU A 13 -33.97 -24.19 59.16
CA GLU A 13 -33.06 -24.00 58.02
C GLU A 13 -32.06 -22.86 58.27
N PHE A 14 -32.46 -21.80 58.97
CA PHE A 14 -31.57 -20.71 59.36
C PHE A 14 -30.48 -21.20 60.33
N GLU A 15 -30.84 -21.97 61.35
CA GLU A 15 -29.87 -22.58 62.29
C GLU A 15 -28.93 -23.56 61.58
N ARG A 16 -29.45 -24.32 60.61
CA ARG A 16 -28.65 -25.21 59.77
C ARG A 16 -27.62 -24.42 58.95
N ALA A 17 -28.01 -23.29 58.38
CA ALA A 17 -27.09 -22.39 57.68
C ALA A 17 -25.97 -21.88 58.61
N VAL A 18 -26.32 -21.42 59.82
CA VAL A 18 -25.33 -20.99 60.83
C VAL A 18 -24.38 -22.13 61.22
N SER A 19 -24.89 -23.34 61.38
CA SER A 19 -24.06 -24.52 61.68
C SER A 19 -23.07 -24.83 60.56
N LYS A 20 -23.47 -24.65 59.29
CA LYS A 20 -22.59 -24.87 58.14
C LYS A 20 -21.42 -23.89 58.11
N GLN A 21 -21.65 -22.61 58.42
CA GLN A 21 -20.58 -21.61 58.58
C GLN A 21 -19.60 -21.98 59.69
N LYS A 22 -20.10 -22.38 60.87
CA LYS A 22 -19.25 -22.80 62.01
C LYS A 22 -18.36 -23.99 61.67
N ASN A 23 -18.79 -24.85 60.74
CA ASN A 23 -18.04 -26.02 60.29
C ASN A 23 -17.07 -25.71 59.14
N GLY A 24 -16.88 -24.44 58.75
CA GLY A 24 -15.99 -24.06 57.66
C GLY A 24 -16.56 -24.33 56.26
N GLU A 25 -17.88 -24.44 56.14
CA GLU A 25 -18.63 -24.60 54.88
C GLU A 25 -19.51 -23.36 54.59
N PRO A 26 -18.92 -22.15 54.51
CA PRO A 26 -19.69 -20.92 54.26
C PRO A 26 -20.43 -20.95 52.92
N GLU A 27 -19.92 -21.67 51.93
CA GLU A 27 -20.57 -21.85 50.62
C GLU A 27 -21.87 -22.66 50.69
N GLU A 28 -21.94 -23.67 51.56
CA GLU A 28 -23.15 -24.47 51.77
C GLU A 28 -24.19 -23.69 52.59
N SER A 29 -23.71 -22.90 53.54
CA SER A 29 -24.54 -21.95 54.28
C SER A 29 -25.19 -20.91 53.37
N LEU A 30 -24.42 -20.36 52.43
CA LEU A 30 -24.89 -19.37 51.47
C LEU A 30 -26.06 -19.90 50.61
N LYS A 31 -26.02 -21.17 50.17
CA LYS A 31 -27.13 -21.82 49.45
C LYS A 31 -28.41 -21.88 50.29
N ILE A 32 -28.26 -22.21 51.58
CA ILE A 32 -29.41 -22.29 52.50
C ILE A 32 -30.00 -20.91 52.74
N TYR A 33 -29.17 -19.89 53.00
CA TYR A 33 -29.66 -18.53 53.17
C TYR A 33 -30.37 -17.99 51.92
N HIS A 34 -29.88 -18.29 50.71
CA HIS A 34 -30.56 -17.88 49.48
C HIS A 34 -31.93 -18.54 49.31
N LYS A 35 -32.06 -19.82 49.70
CA LYS A 35 -33.35 -20.49 49.75
C LYS A 35 -34.30 -19.79 50.74
N ILE A 36 -33.79 -19.38 51.90
CA ILE A 36 -34.58 -18.62 52.88
C ILE A 36 -34.99 -17.25 52.31
N GLU A 37 -34.08 -16.55 51.65
CA GLU A 37 -34.34 -15.25 51.00
C GLU A 37 -35.42 -15.35 49.91
N SER A 38 -35.46 -16.45 49.16
CA SER A 38 -36.51 -16.69 48.14
C SER A 38 -37.92 -16.80 48.76
N ILE A 39 -38.01 -17.23 50.02
CA ILE A 39 -39.25 -17.37 50.78
C ILE A 39 -39.56 -16.06 51.53
N MET A 40 -38.53 -15.38 52.05
CA MET A 40 -38.63 -14.14 52.81
C MET A 40 -37.72 -13.06 52.26
N PRO A 41 -38.13 -12.37 51.18
CA PRO A 41 -37.34 -11.30 50.60
C PRO A 41 -37.24 -10.11 51.57
N ASN A 42 -36.14 -9.35 51.49
CA ASN A 42 -35.85 -8.16 52.31
C ASN A 42 -35.68 -8.41 53.81
N ASN A 43 -35.49 -9.66 54.26
CA ASN A 43 -35.16 -9.93 55.65
C ASN A 43 -33.71 -9.51 55.96
N PHE A 44 -33.55 -8.53 56.85
CA PHE A 44 -32.25 -7.95 57.19
C PHE A 44 -31.26 -8.95 57.80
N GLN A 45 -31.75 -9.92 58.58
CA GLN A 45 -30.91 -10.91 59.23
C GLN A 45 -30.36 -11.95 58.25
N VAL A 46 -31.20 -12.43 57.32
CA VAL A 46 -30.78 -13.33 56.24
C VAL A 46 -29.79 -12.62 55.32
N ALA A 47 -30.12 -11.39 54.88
CA ALA A 47 -29.23 -10.60 54.02
C ALA A 47 -27.84 -10.35 54.64
N ASN A 48 -27.77 -10.03 55.93
CA ASN A 48 -26.48 -9.85 56.61
C ASN A 48 -25.66 -11.13 56.69
N ASN A 49 -26.30 -12.27 57.01
CA ASN A 49 -25.59 -13.54 57.09
C ASN A 49 -25.13 -14.04 55.72
N MET A 50 -25.91 -13.81 54.66
CA MET A 50 -25.47 -14.03 53.27
C MET A 50 -24.21 -13.23 52.97
N ARG A 51 -24.19 -11.94 53.32
CA ARG A 51 -23.00 -11.09 53.13
C ARG A 51 -21.77 -11.63 53.88
N ILE A 52 -21.94 -12.10 55.11
CA ILE A 52 -20.85 -12.71 55.90
C ILE A 52 -20.37 -14.01 55.23
N ALA A 53 -21.30 -14.89 54.85
CA ALA A 53 -20.98 -16.16 54.19
C ALA A 53 -20.22 -15.92 52.88
N VAL A 54 -20.62 -14.94 52.07
CA VAL A 54 -19.88 -14.54 50.86
C VAL A 54 -18.44 -14.11 51.19
N LEU A 55 -18.23 -13.27 52.22
CA LEU A 55 -16.89 -12.84 52.62
C LEU A 55 -16.03 -14.00 53.12
N GLU A 56 -16.60 -14.92 53.91
CA GLU A 56 -15.92 -16.12 54.38
C GLU A 56 -15.54 -17.06 53.23
N SER A 57 -16.46 -17.29 52.27
CA SER A 57 -16.19 -18.06 51.06
C SER A 57 -15.10 -17.42 50.20
N ILE A 58 -15.10 -16.09 50.03
CA ILE A 58 -14.02 -15.38 49.34
C ILE A 58 -12.67 -15.62 50.03
N ASN A 59 -12.60 -15.46 51.35
CA ASN A 59 -11.36 -15.67 52.11
C ASN A 59 -10.85 -17.12 52.01
N LYS A 60 -11.76 -18.11 52.09
CA LYS A 60 -11.45 -19.52 51.87
C LYS A 60 -10.88 -19.76 50.47
N GLY A 61 -11.52 -19.22 49.44
CA GLY A 61 -11.06 -19.31 48.05
C GLY A 61 -9.69 -18.68 47.83
N ILE A 62 -9.43 -17.49 48.40
CA ILE A 62 -8.12 -16.83 48.35
C ILE A 62 -7.05 -17.66 49.04
N LEU A 63 -7.34 -18.25 50.21
CA LEU A 63 -6.41 -19.12 50.92
C LEU A 63 -6.05 -20.36 50.10
N LEU A 64 -7.03 -21.00 49.48
CA LEU A 64 -6.81 -22.16 48.59
C LEU A 64 -5.95 -21.77 47.38
N HIS A 65 -6.26 -20.65 46.74
CA HIS A 65 -5.45 -20.09 45.65
C HIS A 65 -4.00 -19.85 46.07
N ASN A 66 -3.77 -19.20 47.21
CA ASN A 66 -2.42 -18.88 47.69
C ASN A 66 -1.60 -20.13 48.03
N ASN A 67 -2.26 -21.24 48.35
CA ASN A 67 -1.63 -22.53 48.58
C ASN A 67 -1.52 -23.40 47.31
N GLY A 68 -1.94 -22.90 46.14
CA GLY A 68 -1.87 -23.60 44.86
C GLY A 68 -3.01 -24.61 44.59
N TYR A 69 -4.01 -24.69 45.47
CA TYR A 69 -5.20 -25.55 45.31
C TYR A 69 -6.22 -24.89 44.39
N PHE A 70 -5.87 -24.72 43.12
CA PHE A 70 -6.65 -23.93 42.16
C PHE A 70 -8.03 -24.53 41.85
N SER A 71 -8.15 -25.86 41.77
CA SER A 71 -9.41 -26.54 41.48
C SER A 71 -10.40 -26.41 42.63
N GLU A 72 -9.93 -26.51 43.87
CA GLU A 72 -10.74 -26.33 45.07
C GLU A 72 -11.15 -24.86 45.23
N ALA A 73 -10.24 -23.92 44.96
CA ALA A 73 -10.55 -22.49 44.94
C ALA A 73 -11.62 -22.17 43.90
N GLU A 74 -11.49 -22.70 42.68
CA GLU A 74 -12.47 -22.57 41.59
C GLU A 74 -13.87 -23.02 42.05
N GLY A 75 -13.98 -24.22 42.64
CA GLY A 75 -15.25 -24.74 43.15
C GLY A 75 -15.89 -23.87 44.24
N VAL A 76 -15.09 -23.17 45.06
CA VAL A 76 -15.62 -22.20 46.03
C VAL A 76 -16.23 -20.99 45.32
N PHE A 77 -15.54 -20.42 44.33
CA PHE A 77 -16.05 -19.25 43.59
C PHE A 77 -17.22 -19.60 42.69
N GLU A 78 -17.26 -20.78 42.08
CA GLU A 78 -18.42 -21.27 41.32
C GLU A 78 -19.66 -21.34 42.21
N LYS A 79 -19.55 -21.88 43.43
CA LYS A 79 -20.67 -21.91 44.39
C LYS A 79 -21.14 -20.52 44.83
N ILE A 80 -20.24 -19.54 44.93
CA ILE A 80 -20.65 -18.14 45.18
C ILE A 80 -21.47 -17.63 43.99
N LEU A 81 -21.02 -17.89 42.76
CA LEU A 81 -21.69 -17.43 41.53
C LEU A 81 -23.00 -18.18 41.22
N GLU A 82 -23.16 -19.42 41.70
CA GLU A 82 -24.44 -20.15 41.68
C GLU A 82 -25.54 -19.41 42.47
N VAL A 83 -25.15 -18.74 43.56
CA VAL A 83 -26.06 -18.00 44.44
C VAL A 83 -26.19 -16.53 44.01
N ASP A 84 -25.07 -15.87 43.73
CA ASP A 84 -25.01 -14.48 43.28
C ASP A 84 -24.22 -14.38 41.96
N GLY A 85 -24.95 -14.55 40.85
CA GLY A 85 -24.37 -14.45 39.51
C GLY A 85 -23.89 -13.05 39.10
N HIS A 86 -24.18 -12.02 39.92
CA HIS A 86 -23.75 -10.63 39.72
C HIS A 86 -22.57 -10.23 40.62
N ASN A 87 -22.03 -11.18 41.39
CA ASN A 87 -20.88 -10.92 42.26
C ASN A 87 -19.61 -10.63 41.45
N HIS A 88 -19.28 -9.35 41.27
CA HIS A 88 -18.12 -8.96 40.47
C HIS A 88 -16.80 -9.45 41.10
N ASN A 89 -16.66 -9.42 42.43
CA ASN A 89 -15.44 -9.88 43.12
C ASN A 89 -15.19 -11.39 42.92
N ALA A 90 -16.21 -12.23 43.10
CA ALA A 90 -16.10 -13.66 42.84
C ALA A 90 -15.82 -13.94 41.36
N THR A 91 -16.46 -13.19 40.44
CA THR A 91 -16.21 -13.30 38.99
C THR A 91 -14.77 -12.92 38.62
N MET A 92 -14.23 -11.84 39.20
CA MET A 92 -12.84 -11.42 39.03
C MET A 92 -11.86 -12.47 39.53
N ILE A 93 -12.04 -12.97 40.76
CA ILE A 93 -11.11 -13.93 41.36
C ILE A 93 -11.16 -15.28 40.64
N LEU A 94 -12.34 -15.73 40.21
CA LEU A 94 -12.44 -16.91 39.35
C LEU A 94 -11.64 -16.70 38.05
N GLY A 95 -11.75 -15.53 37.43
CA GLY A 95 -10.93 -15.19 36.28
C GLY A 95 -9.42 -15.17 36.56
N ILE A 96 -8.99 -14.75 37.75
CA ILE A 96 -7.58 -14.83 38.18
C ILE A 96 -7.15 -16.29 38.31
N ILE A 97 -7.96 -17.15 38.93
CA ILE A 97 -7.67 -18.59 39.06
C ILE A 97 -7.52 -19.24 37.68
N LYS A 98 -8.43 -18.95 36.76
CA LYS A 98 -8.36 -19.40 35.35
C LYS A 98 -7.05 -18.98 34.69
N ARG A 99 -6.56 -17.76 34.97
CA ARG A 99 -5.25 -17.28 34.49
C ARG A 99 -4.10 -18.15 34.97
N TYR A 100 -4.08 -18.50 36.26
CA TYR A 100 -3.04 -19.35 36.87
C TYR A 100 -3.07 -20.78 36.37
N LYS A 101 -4.25 -21.30 36.01
CA LYS A 101 -4.41 -22.61 35.35
C LYS A 101 -4.01 -22.61 33.87
N GLY A 102 -3.68 -21.45 33.28
CA GLY A 102 -3.37 -21.30 31.86
C GLY A 102 -4.62 -21.21 30.95
N GLU A 103 -5.81 -21.12 31.54
CA GLU A 103 -7.10 -21.02 30.84
C GLU A 103 -7.38 -19.56 30.43
N PHE A 104 -6.48 -19.01 29.61
CA PHE A 104 -6.37 -17.57 29.34
C PHE A 104 -7.63 -16.92 28.74
N LYS A 105 -8.34 -17.62 27.85
CA LYS A 105 -9.55 -17.08 27.22
C LYS A 105 -10.70 -16.93 28.21
N GLU A 106 -10.91 -17.94 29.05
CA GLU A 106 -11.92 -17.88 30.11
C GLU A 106 -11.56 -16.81 31.13
N SER A 107 -10.28 -16.69 31.50
CA SER A 107 -9.79 -15.63 32.37
C SER A 107 -10.16 -14.23 31.85
N LEU A 108 -9.87 -13.93 30.58
CA LEU A 108 -10.22 -12.63 29.98
C LEU A 108 -11.71 -12.37 30.01
N ASN A 109 -12.52 -13.35 29.64
CA ASN A 109 -13.97 -13.22 29.61
C ASN A 109 -14.53 -12.95 31.01
N LEU A 110 -14.07 -13.67 32.03
CA LEU A 110 -14.52 -13.51 33.41
C LEU A 110 -14.10 -12.15 33.98
N ILE A 111 -12.84 -11.73 33.78
CA ILE A 111 -12.38 -10.45 34.31
C ILE A 111 -13.05 -9.28 33.57
N ALA A 112 -13.25 -9.38 32.24
CA ALA A 112 -14.01 -8.40 31.49
C ALA A 112 -15.48 -8.34 31.93
N LYS A 113 -16.09 -9.49 32.26
CA LYS A 113 -17.43 -9.55 32.86
C LYS A 113 -17.46 -8.87 34.23
N SER A 114 -16.44 -9.06 35.08
CA SER A 114 -16.35 -8.34 36.36
C SER A 114 -16.34 -6.82 36.18
N VAL A 115 -15.56 -6.32 35.22
CA VAL A 115 -15.53 -4.88 34.89
C VAL A 115 -16.88 -4.39 34.36
N ALA A 116 -17.64 -5.23 33.66
CA ALA A 116 -18.99 -4.88 33.20
C ALA A 116 -20.02 -4.87 34.35
N LEU A 117 -19.88 -5.76 35.32
CA LEU A 117 -20.74 -5.84 36.50
C LEU A 117 -20.51 -4.66 37.46
N ASP A 118 -19.25 -4.26 37.67
CA ASP A 118 -18.90 -3.05 38.42
C ASP A 118 -17.83 -2.22 37.67
N PRO A 119 -18.26 -1.23 36.86
CA PRO A 119 -17.35 -0.32 36.17
C PRO A 119 -16.52 0.57 37.11
N GLY A 120 -16.95 0.74 38.37
CA GLY A 120 -16.25 1.51 39.40
C GLY A 120 -15.07 0.76 40.02
N SER A 121 -15.08 -0.58 39.95
CA SER A 121 -14.05 -1.44 40.52
C SER A 121 -12.68 -1.18 39.89
N GLU A 122 -11.80 -0.50 40.63
CA GLU A 122 -10.40 -0.33 40.23
C GLU A 122 -9.67 -1.67 40.19
N ALA A 123 -9.91 -2.55 41.17
CA ALA A 123 -9.34 -3.89 41.21
C ALA A 123 -9.68 -4.71 39.96
N SER A 124 -10.92 -4.67 39.47
CA SER A 124 -11.31 -5.40 38.25
C SER A 124 -10.60 -4.86 37.02
N ARG A 125 -10.42 -3.53 36.93
CA ARG A 125 -9.71 -2.89 35.81
C ARG A 125 -8.22 -3.21 35.83
N ILE A 126 -7.58 -3.15 36.99
CA ILE A 126 -6.16 -3.53 37.17
C ILE A 126 -5.96 -5.00 36.78
N ASN A 127 -6.80 -5.91 37.27
CA ASN A 127 -6.72 -7.33 36.92
C ASN A 127 -6.95 -7.57 35.42
N LEU A 128 -7.83 -6.79 34.77
CA LEU A 128 -8.03 -6.89 33.32
C LEU A 128 -6.78 -6.46 32.56
N GLN A 129 -6.18 -5.34 32.96
CA GLN A 129 -4.93 -4.84 32.38
C GLN A 129 -3.80 -5.87 32.54
N GLU A 130 -3.62 -6.42 33.74
CA GLU A 130 -2.63 -7.48 33.99
C GLU A 130 -2.89 -8.72 33.14
N SER A 131 -4.14 -9.16 33.01
CA SER A 131 -4.49 -10.31 32.17
C SER A 131 -4.15 -10.07 30.71
N ILE A 132 -4.42 -8.87 30.18
CA ILE A 132 -4.03 -8.51 28.81
C ILE A 132 -2.51 -8.64 28.64
N ILE A 133 -1.72 -8.15 29.59
CA ILE A 133 -0.24 -8.21 29.53
C ILE A 133 0.25 -9.67 29.61
N ILE A 134 -0.23 -10.44 30.60
CA ILE A 134 0.16 -11.85 30.79
C ILE A 134 -0.15 -12.67 29.54
N ILE A 135 -1.33 -12.48 28.95
CA ILE A 135 -1.78 -13.26 27.80
C ILE A 135 -1.07 -12.82 26.52
N SER A 136 -0.73 -11.53 26.40
CA SER A 136 0.12 -11.03 25.30
C SER A 136 1.52 -11.65 25.36
N ASN A 137 2.08 -11.81 26.56
CA ASN A 137 3.36 -12.49 26.77
C ASN A 137 3.27 -13.99 26.44
N ALA A 138 2.20 -14.68 26.86
CA ALA A 138 1.95 -16.07 26.49
C ALA A 138 1.83 -16.23 24.96
N ALA A 139 1.13 -15.32 24.28
CA ALA A 139 1.07 -15.29 22.83
C ALA A 139 2.46 -15.05 22.19
N ALA A 140 3.32 -14.25 22.81
CA ALA A 140 4.69 -14.01 22.33
C ALA A 140 5.58 -15.25 22.50
N GLU A 141 5.37 -16.03 23.57
CA GLU A 141 6.03 -17.33 23.75
C GLU A 141 5.60 -18.35 22.70
N LEU A 142 4.30 -18.44 22.42
CA LEU A 142 3.76 -19.30 21.36
C LEU A 142 4.32 -18.89 19.99
N TYR A 143 4.36 -17.59 19.71
CA TYR A 143 4.98 -17.05 18.50
C TYR A 143 6.46 -17.46 18.38
N ARG A 144 7.24 -17.37 19.46
CA ARG A 144 8.65 -17.80 19.47
C ARG A 144 8.83 -19.32 19.27
N LYS A 145 7.81 -20.11 19.57
CA LYS A 145 7.76 -21.56 19.33
C LYS A 145 7.17 -21.92 17.97
N ASP A 146 6.99 -20.95 17.07
CA ASP A 146 6.34 -21.12 15.76
C ASP A 146 4.86 -21.59 15.82
N ASP A 147 4.22 -21.50 16.99
CA ASP A 147 2.81 -21.83 17.18
C ASP A 147 1.93 -20.58 16.96
N PHE A 148 1.91 -20.13 15.71
CA PHE A 148 1.20 -18.91 15.32
C PHE A 148 -0.32 -19.03 15.44
N VAL A 149 -0.86 -20.25 15.31
CA VAL A 149 -2.31 -20.50 15.39
C VAL A 149 -2.79 -20.26 16.83
N ASN A 150 -2.12 -20.84 17.82
CA ASN A 150 -2.48 -20.61 19.21
C ASN A 150 -2.13 -19.19 19.67
N ALA A 151 -1.03 -18.61 19.18
CA ALA A 151 -0.72 -17.20 19.43
C ALA A 151 -1.85 -16.28 18.94
N ALA A 152 -2.29 -16.45 17.69
CA ALA A 152 -3.39 -15.66 17.12
C ALA A 152 -4.69 -15.85 17.89
N SER A 153 -5.00 -17.09 18.29
CA SER A 153 -6.16 -17.45 19.11
C SER A 153 -6.23 -16.67 20.44
N LEU A 154 -5.09 -16.43 21.10
CA LEU A 154 -5.01 -15.59 22.30
C LEU A 154 -5.14 -14.09 21.99
N LEU A 155 -4.48 -13.62 20.93
CA LEU A 155 -4.54 -12.22 20.51
C LEU A 155 -5.95 -11.82 20.06
N GLU A 156 -6.68 -12.70 19.38
CA GLU A 156 -8.09 -12.52 19.04
C GLU A 156 -8.96 -12.34 20.29
N ALA A 157 -8.73 -13.14 21.33
CA ALA A 157 -9.44 -13.00 22.60
C ALA A 157 -9.18 -11.64 23.25
N ILE A 158 -7.93 -11.16 23.24
CA ILE A 158 -7.58 -9.82 23.73
C ILE A 158 -8.26 -8.73 22.90
N LEU A 159 -8.25 -8.83 21.57
CA LEU A 159 -8.85 -7.81 20.69
C LEU A 159 -10.38 -7.76 20.80
N SER A 160 -11.02 -8.87 21.17
CA SER A 160 -12.49 -8.93 21.35
C SER A 160 -12.99 -8.04 22.47
N ILE A 161 -12.16 -7.78 23.50
CA ILE A 161 -12.51 -6.93 24.65
C ILE A 161 -12.12 -5.46 24.46
N ARG A 162 -11.70 -5.04 23.26
CA ARG A 162 -11.30 -3.66 22.92
C ARG A 162 -10.24 -3.09 23.89
N PRO A 163 -9.01 -3.64 23.84
CA PRO A 163 -8.02 -3.48 24.91
C PRO A 163 -7.54 -2.04 25.11
N LYS A 164 -7.63 -1.16 24.08
CA LYS A 164 -7.27 0.27 24.16
C LYS A 164 -7.94 1.04 25.29
N ARG A 165 -9.07 0.56 25.81
CA ARG A 165 -9.77 1.17 26.95
C ARG A 165 -9.06 0.92 28.29
N TYR A 166 -8.25 -0.12 28.38
CA TYR A 166 -7.75 -0.67 29.64
C TYR A 166 -6.22 -0.65 29.77
N ILE A 167 -5.50 -0.44 28.66
CA ILE A 167 -4.03 -0.43 28.63
C ILE A 167 -3.50 0.91 28.13
N SER A 168 -2.22 1.19 28.41
CA SER A 168 -1.56 2.40 27.93
C SER A 168 -1.46 2.43 26.40
N ALA A 169 -1.24 3.61 25.83
CA ALA A 169 -1.02 3.76 24.38
C ALA A 169 0.19 2.93 23.89
N ASP A 170 1.26 2.87 24.69
CA ASP A 170 2.47 2.12 24.39
C ASP A 170 2.22 0.60 24.42
N ASP A 171 1.49 0.12 25.42
CA ASP A 171 1.07 -1.29 25.49
C ASP A 171 0.20 -1.67 24.31
N ALA A 172 -0.76 -0.81 23.95
CA ALA A 172 -1.61 -1.00 22.79
C ALA A 172 -0.78 -1.08 21.51
N ALA A 173 0.16 -0.15 21.30
CA ALA A 173 1.05 -0.17 20.14
C ALA A 173 1.88 -1.47 20.05
N ARG A 174 2.44 -1.94 21.18
CA ARG A 174 3.16 -3.23 21.23
C ARG A 174 2.26 -4.41 20.87
N LEU A 175 1.06 -4.47 21.45
CA LEU A 175 0.07 -5.50 21.17
C LEU A 175 -0.33 -5.51 19.68
N PHE A 176 -0.64 -4.37 19.08
CA PHE A 176 -1.01 -4.29 17.67
C PHE A 176 0.13 -4.73 16.76
N LYS A 177 1.37 -4.35 17.07
CA LYS A 177 2.56 -4.81 16.34
C LYS A 177 2.72 -6.33 16.41
N GLN A 178 2.50 -6.93 17.58
CA GLN A 178 2.51 -8.38 17.75
C GLN A 178 1.39 -9.06 16.93
N CYS A 179 0.19 -8.49 16.92
CA CYS A 179 -0.92 -8.99 16.11
C CYS A 179 -0.60 -8.96 14.61
N GLN A 180 -0.04 -7.85 14.12
CA GLN A 180 0.38 -7.71 12.72
C GLN A 180 1.44 -8.74 12.33
N ALA A 181 2.48 -8.90 13.16
CA ALA A 181 3.53 -9.89 12.91
C ALA A 181 2.97 -11.32 12.86
N THR A 182 2.08 -11.67 13.80
CA THR A 182 1.43 -12.99 13.84
C THR A 182 0.56 -13.23 12.61
N ALA A 183 -0.25 -12.24 12.21
CA ALA A 183 -1.08 -12.33 11.01
C ALA A 183 -0.26 -12.52 9.73
N ALA A 184 0.87 -11.80 9.61
CA ALA A 184 1.80 -11.94 8.48
C ALA A 184 2.42 -13.34 8.42
N GLN A 185 2.86 -13.90 9.56
CA GLN A 185 3.40 -15.26 9.60
C GLN A 185 2.34 -16.32 9.22
N LEU A 186 1.12 -16.19 9.73
CA LEU A 186 0.02 -17.08 9.34
C LEU A 186 -0.25 -17.03 7.84
N TYR A 187 -0.29 -15.82 7.26
CA TYR A 187 -0.47 -15.64 5.82
C TYR A 187 0.66 -16.30 5.02
N ASN A 188 1.92 -16.02 5.36
CA ASN A 188 3.09 -16.57 4.67
C ASN A 188 3.14 -18.11 4.73
N ARG A 189 2.62 -18.70 5.81
CA ARG A 189 2.50 -20.16 5.98
C ARG A 189 1.20 -20.75 5.43
N LYS A 190 0.38 -19.97 4.72
CA LYS A 190 -0.89 -20.37 4.09
C LYS A 190 -2.01 -20.76 5.07
N PHE A 191 -1.92 -20.33 6.33
CA PHE A 191 -3.03 -20.39 7.29
C PHE A 191 -3.99 -19.21 7.06
N HIS A 192 -4.62 -19.17 5.87
CA HIS A 192 -5.39 -18.02 5.40
C HIS A 192 -6.62 -17.72 6.27
N ASN A 193 -7.27 -18.75 6.83
CA ASN A 193 -8.46 -18.57 7.67
C ASN A 193 -8.12 -17.91 9.01
N GLU A 194 -7.08 -18.41 9.67
CA GLU A 194 -6.53 -17.89 10.93
C GLU A 194 -6.05 -16.45 10.73
N SER A 195 -5.27 -16.20 9.68
CA SER A 195 -4.81 -14.86 9.34
C SER A 195 -5.99 -13.90 9.10
N ALA A 196 -7.02 -14.34 8.36
CA ALA A 196 -8.21 -13.54 8.09
C ALA A 196 -9.01 -13.19 9.34
N ARG A 197 -9.16 -14.13 10.30
CA ARG A 197 -9.83 -13.88 11.58
C ARG A 197 -9.07 -12.84 12.41
N LEU A 198 -7.76 -12.99 12.54
CA LEU A 198 -6.93 -12.05 13.28
C LEU A 198 -6.92 -10.66 12.62
N ILE A 199 -6.74 -10.58 11.30
CA ILE A 199 -6.79 -9.31 10.55
C ILE A 199 -8.12 -8.59 10.72
N ARG A 200 -9.25 -9.31 10.66
CA ARG A 200 -10.58 -8.73 10.91
C ARG A 200 -10.65 -8.13 12.32
N SER A 201 -10.13 -8.84 13.31
CA SER A 201 -10.08 -8.39 14.70
C SER A 201 -9.22 -7.13 14.85
N ILE A 202 -8.06 -7.07 14.17
CA ILE A 202 -7.19 -5.89 14.15
C ILE A 202 -7.92 -4.69 13.54
N LEU A 203 -8.46 -4.83 12.32
CA LEU A 203 -9.09 -3.73 11.59
C LEU A 203 -10.32 -3.13 12.31
N SER A 204 -11.00 -3.92 13.16
CA SER A 204 -12.10 -3.42 14.00
C SER A 204 -11.64 -2.56 15.20
N ASN A 205 -10.36 -2.65 15.58
CA ASN A 205 -9.76 -1.94 16.71
C ASN A 205 -8.77 -0.84 16.28
N TYR A 206 -8.07 -1.06 15.17
CA TYR A 206 -7.02 -0.21 14.65
C TYR A 206 -6.78 -0.48 13.16
N GLN A 207 -6.97 0.54 12.33
CA GLN A 207 -6.60 0.46 10.92
C GLN A 207 -5.15 0.91 10.76
N SER A 208 -4.40 0.13 9.99
CA SER A 208 -3.03 0.44 9.61
C SER A 208 -2.77 -0.05 8.19
N ALA A 209 -1.87 0.64 7.48
CA ALA A 209 -1.50 0.28 6.11
C ALA A 209 -1.06 -1.19 6.00
N GLU A 210 -0.29 -1.69 6.98
CA GLU A 210 0.20 -3.07 6.99
C GLU A 210 -0.94 -4.09 7.15
N SER A 211 -1.89 -3.84 8.05
CA SER A 211 -3.05 -4.73 8.23
C SER A 211 -3.99 -4.71 7.03
N LEU A 212 -4.15 -3.54 6.38
CA LEU A 212 -4.90 -3.41 5.14
C LEU A 212 -4.20 -4.19 4.01
N HIS A 213 -2.88 -4.10 3.89
CA HIS A 213 -2.11 -4.85 2.90
C HIS A 213 -2.32 -6.36 3.04
N ILE A 214 -2.20 -6.92 4.25
CA ILE A 214 -2.48 -8.35 4.48
C ILE A 214 -3.94 -8.69 4.17
N ALA A 215 -4.90 -7.83 4.52
CA ALA A 215 -6.31 -8.04 4.17
C ALA A 215 -6.53 -8.09 2.66
N GLY A 216 -5.88 -7.21 1.90
CA GLY A 216 -5.94 -7.18 0.44
C GLY A 216 -5.31 -8.43 -0.18
N LEU A 217 -4.19 -8.90 0.38
CA LEU A 217 -3.55 -10.15 -0.03
C LEU A 217 -4.48 -11.37 0.18
N ILE A 218 -5.11 -11.49 1.35
CA ILE A 218 -6.11 -12.54 1.62
C ILE A 218 -7.30 -12.45 0.65
N ALA A 219 -7.78 -11.25 0.35
CA ALA A 219 -8.86 -11.05 -0.62
C ALA A 219 -8.44 -11.49 -2.03
N ALA A 220 -7.20 -11.19 -2.44
CA ALA A 220 -6.65 -11.62 -3.72
C ALA A 220 -6.54 -13.15 -3.82
N ASP A 221 -6.07 -13.82 -2.77
CA ASP A 221 -6.00 -15.30 -2.70
C ASP A 221 -7.40 -15.96 -2.78
N GLN A 222 -8.44 -15.26 -2.33
CA GLN A 222 -9.83 -15.69 -2.48
C GLN A 222 -10.42 -15.36 -3.86
N ASN A 223 -9.60 -14.95 -4.84
CA ASN A 223 -10.01 -14.46 -6.17
C ASN A 223 -10.93 -13.23 -6.13
N LYS A 224 -10.98 -12.48 -5.02
CA LYS A 224 -11.78 -11.26 -4.87
C LYS A 224 -10.97 -10.03 -5.27
N HIS A 225 -10.43 -10.02 -6.48
CA HIS A 225 -9.45 -9.02 -6.92
C HIS A 225 -9.98 -7.58 -6.94
N VAL A 226 -11.27 -7.36 -7.25
CA VAL A 226 -11.88 -6.00 -7.20
C VAL A 226 -11.84 -5.44 -5.77
N ILE A 227 -12.10 -6.29 -4.78
CA ILE A 227 -12.06 -5.90 -3.37
C ILE A 227 -10.61 -5.70 -2.93
N ALA A 228 -9.71 -6.58 -3.36
CA ALA A 228 -8.28 -6.49 -3.05
C ALA A 228 -7.69 -5.14 -3.51
N VAL A 229 -7.97 -4.71 -4.75
CA VAL A 229 -7.52 -3.41 -5.27
C VAL A 229 -7.97 -2.25 -4.37
N LYS A 230 -9.25 -2.18 -4.01
CA LYS A 230 -9.77 -1.12 -3.12
C LYS A 230 -9.09 -1.11 -1.74
N ILE A 231 -8.80 -2.29 -1.21
CA ILE A 231 -8.09 -2.41 0.07
C ILE A 231 -6.63 -1.95 -0.08
N PHE A 232 -5.96 -2.29 -1.18
CA PHE A 232 -4.59 -1.82 -1.44
C PHE A 232 -4.53 -0.31 -1.65
N GLU A 233 -5.49 0.29 -2.35
CA GLU A 233 -5.63 1.76 -2.46
C GLU A 233 -5.71 2.38 -1.06
N SER A 234 -6.55 1.82 -0.18
CA SER A 234 -6.66 2.30 1.22
C SER A 234 -5.36 2.16 2.00
N ALA A 235 -4.56 1.11 1.75
CA ALA A 235 -3.24 0.94 2.38
C ALA A 235 -2.23 1.97 1.85
N ILE A 236 -2.26 2.25 0.54
CA ILE A 236 -1.42 3.24 -0.13
C ILE A 236 -1.74 4.66 0.34
N ASP A 237 -3.01 4.98 0.52
CA ASP A 237 -3.45 6.29 1.02
C ASP A 237 -2.88 6.59 2.42
N GLN A 238 -2.73 5.56 3.26
CA GLN A 238 -2.12 5.70 4.59
C GLN A 238 -0.59 5.75 4.54
N SER A 239 0.05 5.01 3.63
CA SER A 239 1.50 4.94 3.52
C SER A 239 1.95 4.76 2.07
N GLN A 240 2.27 5.87 1.43
CA GLN A 240 2.62 5.91 0.02
C GLN A 240 4.00 5.35 -0.30
N ASN A 241 4.89 5.16 0.69
CA ASN A 241 6.30 4.84 0.49
C ASN A 241 6.59 3.33 0.40
N ASN A 242 5.62 2.45 0.70
CA ASN A 242 5.87 1.01 0.68
C ASN A 242 5.60 0.42 -0.71
N SER A 243 6.67 -0.02 -1.39
CA SER A 243 6.63 -0.59 -2.74
C SER A 243 5.77 -1.86 -2.82
N ASN A 244 5.72 -2.69 -1.77
CA ASN A 244 4.98 -3.95 -1.76
C ASN A 244 3.47 -3.78 -1.95
N TYR A 245 2.90 -2.65 -1.51
CA TYR A 245 1.47 -2.37 -1.65
C TYR A 245 1.10 -2.22 -3.13
N TYR A 246 1.91 -1.47 -3.88
CA TYR A 246 1.74 -1.28 -5.32
C TYR A 246 1.95 -2.57 -6.10
N ILE A 247 2.95 -3.40 -5.75
CA ILE A 247 3.15 -4.73 -6.38
C ILE A 247 1.91 -5.61 -6.20
N SER A 248 1.35 -5.63 -4.99
CA SER A 248 0.20 -6.48 -4.65
C SER A 248 -1.07 -6.01 -5.37
N MET A 249 -1.24 -4.69 -5.47
CA MET A 249 -2.29 -4.07 -6.27
C MET A 249 -2.15 -4.41 -7.75
N ALA A 250 -0.95 -4.26 -8.31
CA ALA A 250 -0.67 -4.54 -9.72
C ALA A 250 -1.01 -5.99 -10.10
N LYS A 251 -0.66 -6.97 -9.25
CA LYS A 251 -1.03 -8.38 -9.46
C LYS A 251 -2.55 -8.58 -9.50
N SER A 252 -3.31 -7.89 -8.65
CA SER A 252 -4.77 -7.98 -8.63
C SER A 252 -5.41 -7.28 -9.84
N LEU A 253 -4.91 -6.12 -10.24
CA LEU A 253 -5.32 -5.42 -11.47
C LEU A 253 -5.08 -6.29 -12.71
N TYR A 254 -3.96 -7.01 -12.75
CA TYR A 254 -3.66 -7.96 -13.82
C TYR A 254 -4.66 -9.12 -13.87
N ALA A 255 -4.99 -9.72 -12.73
CA ALA A 255 -6.01 -10.77 -12.66
C ALA A 255 -7.39 -10.29 -13.14
N LEU A 256 -7.67 -8.99 -13.00
CA LEU A 256 -8.85 -8.31 -13.56
C LEU A 256 -8.71 -7.90 -15.03
N LYS A 257 -7.57 -8.20 -15.68
CA LYS A 257 -7.22 -7.81 -17.05
C LYS A 257 -7.10 -6.30 -17.27
N GLN A 258 -6.90 -5.53 -16.21
CA GLN A 258 -6.65 -4.08 -16.25
C GLN A 258 -5.14 -3.84 -16.40
N TYR A 259 -4.61 -4.17 -17.57
CA TYR A 259 -3.16 -4.24 -17.80
C TYR A 259 -2.44 -2.90 -17.67
N GLU A 260 -3.02 -1.82 -18.20
CA GLU A 260 -2.45 -0.47 -18.11
C GLU A 260 -2.34 0.01 -16.66
N ALA A 261 -3.39 -0.18 -15.87
CA ALA A 261 -3.39 0.16 -14.44
C ALA A 261 -2.39 -0.71 -13.65
N ALA A 262 -2.24 -1.99 -14.02
CA ALA A 262 -1.25 -2.87 -13.42
C ALA A 262 0.19 -2.42 -13.72
N GLU A 263 0.49 -2.02 -14.96
CA GLU A 263 1.81 -1.49 -15.35
C GLU A 263 2.14 -0.19 -14.63
N ASN A 264 1.17 0.73 -14.51
CA ASN A 264 1.34 1.94 -13.73
C ASN A 264 1.65 1.61 -12.26
N ALA A 265 0.88 0.72 -11.63
CA ALA A 265 1.13 0.28 -10.26
C ALA A 265 2.53 -0.37 -10.10
N PHE A 266 2.98 -1.21 -11.04
CA PHE A 266 4.35 -1.74 -11.01
C PHE A 266 5.40 -0.65 -11.16
N SER A 267 5.17 0.36 -11.99
CA SER A 267 6.06 1.51 -12.16
C SER A 267 6.16 2.33 -10.88
N MET A 268 5.02 2.62 -10.24
CA MET A 268 4.96 3.29 -8.93
C MET A 268 5.77 2.52 -7.87
N SER A 269 5.72 1.19 -7.87
CA SER A 269 6.55 0.38 -6.98
C SER A 269 8.05 0.63 -7.19
N LEU A 270 8.51 0.72 -8.43
CA LEU A 270 9.93 0.88 -8.78
C LEU A 270 10.48 2.26 -8.42
N GLU A 271 9.64 3.29 -8.41
CA GLU A 271 10.01 4.65 -8.01
C GLU A 271 10.35 4.77 -6.53
N ARG A 272 9.71 3.96 -5.67
CA ARG A 272 9.78 4.10 -4.21
C ARG A 272 10.90 3.29 -3.57
N ASP A 273 11.28 2.19 -4.21
CA ASP A 273 12.42 1.39 -3.76
C ASP A 273 13.24 0.89 -4.95
N SER A 274 14.29 1.66 -5.25
CA SER A 274 15.28 1.34 -6.27
C SER A 274 16.35 0.33 -5.79
N SER A 275 16.39 0.00 -4.49
CA SER A 275 17.32 -0.96 -3.89
C SER A 275 16.93 -2.42 -4.12
N TYR A 276 15.69 -2.65 -4.56
CA TYR A 276 15.19 -3.96 -4.93
C TYR A 276 15.72 -4.46 -6.29
N ILE A 277 17.01 -4.26 -6.60
CA ILE A 277 17.65 -4.53 -7.90
C ILE A 277 17.46 -6.00 -8.36
N ILE A 278 17.36 -6.96 -7.44
CA ILE A 278 17.07 -8.38 -7.75
C ILE A 278 15.59 -8.57 -8.12
N GLN A 279 14.63 -7.91 -7.44
CA GLN A 279 13.24 -7.87 -7.92
C GLN A 279 13.03 -6.87 -9.04
N LYS A 280 13.94 -5.95 -9.36
CA LYS A 280 13.85 -5.15 -10.59
C LYS A 280 13.84 -6.10 -11.78
N LYS A 281 14.67 -7.15 -11.75
CA LYS A 281 14.57 -8.27 -12.71
C LYS A 281 13.29 -9.09 -12.54
N THR A 282 12.82 -9.42 -11.33
CA THR A 282 11.58 -10.20 -11.16
C THR A 282 10.32 -9.45 -11.56
N VAL A 283 10.21 -8.16 -11.23
CA VAL A 283 9.14 -7.22 -11.57
C VAL A 283 9.23 -6.88 -13.04
N ILE A 284 10.41 -6.58 -13.61
CA ILE A 284 10.58 -6.43 -15.07
C ILE A 284 10.29 -7.75 -15.79
N ASN A 285 10.70 -8.90 -15.27
CA ASN A 285 10.37 -10.21 -15.85
C ASN A 285 8.89 -10.54 -15.67
N GLN A 286 8.25 -10.08 -14.60
CA GLN A 286 6.81 -10.19 -14.41
C GLN A 286 6.11 -9.31 -15.44
N ILE A 287 6.44 -8.01 -15.52
CA ILE A 287 6.01 -7.09 -16.58
C ILE A 287 6.20 -7.77 -17.95
N ASN A 288 7.39 -8.26 -18.30
CA ASN A 288 7.70 -8.91 -19.58
C ASN A 288 6.97 -10.25 -19.81
N HIS A 289 6.90 -11.14 -18.82
CA HIS A 289 6.18 -12.43 -18.88
C HIS A 289 4.67 -12.20 -19.03
N TYR A 290 4.15 -11.17 -18.36
CA TYR A 290 2.75 -10.80 -18.38
C TYR A 290 2.36 -10.01 -19.63
N VAL A 291 3.31 -9.28 -20.24
CA VAL A 291 3.22 -8.64 -21.56
C VAL A 291 3.25 -9.69 -22.69
N HIS A 292 4.02 -10.77 -22.55
CA HIS A 292 4.10 -11.83 -23.58
C HIS A 292 2.91 -12.80 -23.63
N ASN A 293 2.17 -12.98 -22.52
CA ASN A 293 1.02 -13.90 -22.44
C ASN A 293 -0.34 -13.24 -22.77
N GLY A 294 -0.40 -11.91 -22.84
CA GLY A 294 -1.51 -11.17 -23.46
C GLY A 294 -1.15 -10.84 -24.90
N LYS A 295 -2.11 -10.84 -25.82
CA LYS A 295 -1.95 -10.36 -27.21
C LYS A 295 -1.65 -8.84 -27.27
N TYR A 296 -0.61 -8.35 -26.61
CA TYR A 296 -0.16 -6.96 -26.68
C TYR A 296 1.02 -6.89 -27.63
N ASN A 297 0.73 -6.57 -28.90
CA ASN A 297 1.78 -6.18 -29.85
C ASN A 297 2.23 -4.78 -29.43
N ARG A 298 3.42 -4.65 -28.83
CA ARG A 298 4.00 -3.34 -28.54
C ARG A 298 4.12 -2.57 -29.85
N ASN A 299 3.64 -1.33 -29.89
CA ASN A 299 3.82 -0.48 -31.06
C ASN A 299 5.31 -0.37 -31.42
N LYS A 300 5.67 -0.76 -32.64
CA LYS A 300 7.01 -0.52 -33.19
C LYS A 300 7.17 0.99 -33.33
N SER A 301 8.07 1.56 -32.55
CA SER A 301 8.20 3.01 -32.41
C SER A 301 9.46 3.53 -33.12
N LEU A 302 9.30 4.57 -33.94
CA LEU A 302 10.38 5.36 -34.52
C LEU A 302 10.65 6.56 -33.60
N LEU A 303 11.79 6.56 -32.89
CA LEU A 303 12.26 7.74 -32.18
C LEU A 303 13.08 8.61 -33.14
N PHE A 304 12.73 9.88 -33.32
CA PHE A 304 13.50 10.76 -34.20
C PHE A 304 13.65 12.19 -33.69
N CYS A 305 14.70 12.86 -34.21
CA CYS A 305 14.85 14.30 -34.14
C CYS A 305 15.19 14.87 -35.54
N THR A 306 14.84 16.13 -35.77
CA THR A 306 15.33 16.87 -36.93
C THR A 306 16.76 17.37 -36.69
N SER A 307 17.59 17.41 -37.73
CA SER A 307 18.97 17.87 -37.62
C SER A 307 19.40 18.79 -38.77
N TYR A 308 20.49 19.49 -38.51
CA TYR A 308 21.35 20.15 -39.51
C TYR A 308 22.79 19.98 -39.03
N VAL A 309 23.50 19.00 -39.58
CA VAL A 309 24.88 18.65 -39.21
C VAL A 309 25.87 19.24 -40.22
N ASP A 310 26.44 20.40 -39.91
CA ASP A 310 27.38 21.10 -40.80
C ASP A 310 28.86 20.88 -40.45
N SER A 311 29.13 20.34 -39.26
CA SER A 311 30.48 20.20 -38.70
C SER A 311 30.56 19.11 -37.64
N ASP A 312 31.77 18.58 -37.39
CA ASP A 312 32.06 17.68 -36.26
C ASP A 312 31.69 18.29 -34.91
N ASP A 313 31.84 19.60 -34.76
CA ASP A 313 31.49 20.31 -33.52
C ASP A 313 29.97 20.28 -33.27
N SER A 314 29.17 20.57 -34.31
CA SER A 314 27.71 20.48 -34.25
C SER A 314 27.24 19.06 -33.91
N TRP A 315 27.90 18.05 -34.50
CA TRP A 315 27.64 16.63 -34.23
C TRP A 315 27.91 16.29 -32.77
N ASN A 316 29.12 16.51 -32.30
CA ASN A 316 29.57 16.07 -30.97
C ASN A 316 28.84 16.79 -29.83
N LYS A 317 28.49 18.08 -29.99
CA LYS A 317 27.86 18.87 -28.92
C LYS A 317 26.36 18.67 -28.77
N ARG A 318 25.66 18.22 -29.80
CA ARG A 318 24.19 18.20 -29.84
C ARG A 318 23.66 16.82 -30.23
N TYR A 319 23.91 16.41 -31.46
CA TYR A 319 23.26 15.23 -32.03
C TYR A 319 23.83 13.93 -31.45
N LYS A 320 25.15 13.82 -31.30
CA LYS A 320 25.78 12.64 -30.68
C LYS A 320 25.30 12.43 -29.24
N LEU A 321 25.23 13.50 -28.45
CA LEU A 321 24.71 13.46 -27.08
C LEU A 321 23.26 12.96 -27.05
N TRP A 322 22.40 13.51 -27.89
CA TRP A 322 21.00 13.08 -28.01
C TRP A 322 20.89 11.60 -28.38
N MET A 323 21.67 11.16 -29.38
CA MET A 323 21.72 9.76 -29.80
C MET A 323 22.17 8.84 -28.66
N GLU A 324 23.29 9.14 -28.01
CA GLU A 324 23.84 8.31 -26.93
C GLU A 324 22.92 8.28 -25.71
N TYR A 325 22.28 9.40 -25.39
CA TYR A 325 21.29 9.47 -24.31
C TYR A 325 20.14 8.51 -24.57
N TYR A 326 19.50 8.63 -25.73
CA TYR A 326 18.36 7.76 -26.00
C TYR A 326 18.80 6.32 -26.22
N LYS A 327 19.93 6.03 -26.91
CA LYS A 327 20.49 4.66 -27.02
C LYS A 327 20.54 3.93 -25.69
N ASN A 328 20.87 4.64 -24.61
CA ASN A 328 21.00 4.09 -23.26
C ASN A 328 19.76 4.28 -22.37
N SER A 329 18.73 4.98 -22.83
CA SER A 329 17.50 5.24 -22.06
C SER A 329 16.55 4.03 -22.01
N VAL A 330 15.63 4.05 -21.03
CA VAL A 330 14.57 3.03 -20.87
C VAL A 330 13.40 3.17 -21.85
N LEU A 331 13.35 4.26 -22.61
CA LEU A 331 12.31 4.53 -23.60
C LEU A 331 12.28 3.45 -24.68
N ALA A 332 11.18 2.73 -24.82
CA ALA A 332 11.07 1.67 -25.81
C ALA A 332 10.97 2.24 -27.22
N ARG A 333 11.81 1.70 -28.10
CA ARG A 333 11.87 2.11 -29.50
C ARG A 333 12.39 0.98 -30.36
N HIS A 334 11.87 0.90 -31.57
CA HIS A 334 12.34 -0.03 -32.58
C HIS A 334 13.58 0.54 -33.28
N ASN A 335 13.47 1.79 -33.75
CA ASN A 335 14.53 2.49 -34.46
C ASN A 335 14.75 3.88 -33.88
N ILE A 336 16.02 4.34 -33.95
CA ILE A 336 16.40 5.74 -33.72
C ILE A 336 16.71 6.35 -35.09
N CYS A 337 16.22 7.56 -35.34
CA CYS A 337 16.41 8.26 -36.59
C CYS A 337 16.82 9.72 -36.41
N MET A 338 17.67 10.22 -37.31
CA MET A 338 17.95 11.63 -37.50
C MET A 338 17.61 12.02 -38.92
N ILE A 339 16.82 13.09 -39.06
CA ILE A 339 16.35 13.59 -40.36
C ILE A 339 16.98 14.96 -40.60
N ASP A 340 18.00 14.97 -41.45
CA ASP A 340 18.93 16.07 -41.67
C ASP A 340 18.53 16.95 -42.87
N ASP A 341 18.37 18.25 -42.60
CA ASP A 341 17.99 19.28 -43.58
C ASP A 341 19.19 19.73 -44.44
N GLY A 342 19.96 18.77 -44.98
CA GLY A 342 21.07 19.03 -45.91
C GLY A 342 22.33 19.62 -45.26
N GLY A 343 22.77 19.05 -44.15
CA GLY A 343 24.04 19.37 -43.52
C GLY A 343 25.25 18.95 -44.37
N GLY A 344 26.32 19.75 -44.36
CA GLY A 344 27.52 19.52 -45.17
C GLY A 344 28.42 18.37 -44.68
N HIS A 345 28.24 17.91 -43.44
CA HIS A 345 29.15 16.95 -42.79
C HIS A 345 28.46 15.61 -42.56
N ARG A 346 28.99 14.48 -43.02
CA ARG A 346 28.44 13.13 -42.74
C ARG A 346 29.11 12.53 -41.49
N PRO A 347 28.42 12.48 -40.34
CA PRO A 347 29.00 11.93 -39.12
C PRO A 347 28.94 10.39 -39.09
N ASP A 348 29.78 9.77 -38.26
CA ASP A 348 29.60 8.38 -37.87
C ASP A 348 28.42 8.26 -36.89
N CYS A 349 27.34 7.67 -37.38
CA CYS A 349 26.06 7.54 -36.68
C CYS A 349 25.82 6.12 -36.11
N GLY A 350 26.72 5.17 -36.36
CA GLY A 350 26.54 3.77 -35.99
C GLY A 350 25.22 3.20 -36.53
N ASP A 351 24.49 2.45 -35.70
CA ASP A 351 23.30 1.69 -36.14
C ASP A 351 21.99 2.50 -36.20
N ILE A 352 22.02 3.85 -36.22
CA ILE A 352 20.79 4.65 -36.34
C ILE A 352 20.47 4.94 -37.81
N ILE A 353 19.19 5.23 -38.08
CA ILE A 353 18.76 5.69 -39.40
C ILE A 353 19.14 7.16 -39.56
N PHE A 354 20.08 7.47 -40.45
CA PHE A 354 20.44 8.84 -40.77
C PHE A 354 19.95 9.20 -42.18
N HIS A 355 18.84 9.94 -42.27
CA HIS A 355 18.31 10.45 -43.54
C HIS A 355 18.79 11.87 -43.78
N ARG A 356 19.28 12.18 -44.99
CA ARG A 356 19.71 13.52 -45.38
C ARG A 356 19.09 13.93 -46.70
N PHE A 357 18.57 15.16 -46.75
CA PHE A 357 18.19 15.82 -47.99
C PHE A 357 19.40 16.45 -48.70
N ASP A 358 19.39 16.48 -50.04
CA ASP A 358 20.53 17.01 -50.82
C ASP A 358 20.74 18.52 -50.67
N ASN A 359 19.66 19.27 -50.45
CA ASN A 359 19.68 20.71 -50.30
C ASN A 359 19.19 21.14 -48.92
N ARG A 360 19.65 22.30 -48.44
CA ARG A 360 19.18 22.91 -47.19
C ARG A 360 18.00 23.86 -47.47
N LEU A 361 16.87 23.67 -46.79
CA LEU A 361 15.77 24.65 -46.80
C LEU A 361 15.90 25.66 -45.66
N GLY A 362 16.43 25.21 -44.52
CA GLY A 362 16.79 26.02 -43.37
C GLY A 362 15.61 26.64 -42.63
N ARG A 363 15.96 27.54 -41.70
CA ARG A 363 15.04 28.41 -40.97
C ARG A 363 15.26 29.84 -41.44
N LYS A 364 14.18 30.50 -41.90
CA LYS A 364 14.18 31.87 -42.40
C LYS A 364 13.73 32.88 -41.34
N SER A 365 12.82 32.47 -40.45
CA SER A 365 12.36 33.28 -39.30
C SER A 365 11.80 32.39 -38.19
N GLU A 366 11.28 32.99 -37.12
CA GLU A 366 10.63 32.27 -36.03
C GLU A 366 9.43 31.45 -36.49
N THR A 367 8.62 31.98 -37.41
CA THR A 367 7.41 31.36 -37.98
C THR A 367 7.65 30.73 -39.37
N ASN A 368 8.84 30.89 -39.95
CA ASN A 368 9.19 30.39 -41.28
C ASN A 368 10.40 29.45 -41.20
N PHE A 369 10.13 28.15 -41.05
CA PHE A 369 11.14 27.10 -40.89
C PHE A 369 10.87 25.89 -41.80
N PRO A 370 11.00 26.06 -43.14
CA PRO A 370 10.67 25.02 -44.11
C PRO A 370 11.52 23.75 -43.98
N GLY A 371 12.75 23.86 -43.47
CA GLY A 371 13.60 22.71 -43.22
C GLY A 371 13.06 21.78 -42.13
N TRP A 372 12.59 22.35 -41.02
CA TRP A 372 11.96 21.58 -39.93
C TRP A 372 10.66 20.93 -40.42
N TRP A 373 9.80 21.66 -41.14
CA TRP A 373 8.57 21.09 -41.70
C TRP A 373 8.87 19.92 -42.64
N ARG A 374 9.82 20.08 -43.56
CA ARG A 374 10.21 18.99 -44.46
C ARG A 374 10.68 17.76 -43.67
N SER A 375 11.61 17.93 -42.73
CA SER A 375 12.14 16.82 -41.95
C SER A 375 11.08 16.17 -41.06
N PHE A 376 10.23 16.96 -40.42
CA PHE A 376 9.15 16.48 -39.55
C PHE A 376 8.10 15.70 -40.35
N LEU A 377 7.61 16.24 -41.47
CA LEU A 377 6.58 15.58 -42.29
C LEU A 377 7.11 14.29 -42.92
N PHE A 378 8.40 14.26 -43.29
CA PHE A 378 9.05 13.08 -43.86
C PHE A 378 9.23 11.92 -42.84
N SER A 379 9.08 12.16 -41.54
CA SER A 379 9.22 11.11 -40.52
C SER A 379 8.18 10.00 -40.69
N VAL A 380 7.00 10.31 -41.24
CA VAL A 380 5.94 9.33 -41.51
C VAL A 380 6.35 8.36 -42.60
N GLU A 381 7.04 8.82 -43.64
CA GLU A 381 7.56 7.93 -44.70
C GLU A 381 8.58 6.94 -44.12
N ILE A 382 9.47 7.42 -43.25
CA ILE A 382 10.44 6.57 -42.56
C ILE A 382 9.72 5.58 -41.64
N ALA A 383 8.75 6.03 -40.84
CA ALA A 383 8.01 5.16 -39.94
C ALA A 383 7.31 4.03 -40.69
N ARG A 384 6.62 4.35 -41.79
CA ARG A 384 5.97 3.36 -42.66
C ARG A 384 6.96 2.37 -43.26
N ARG A 385 8.10 2.85 -43.77
CA ARG A 385 9.16 2.00 -44.34
C ARG A 385 9.73 1.02 -43.32
N GLU A 386 9.89 1.46 -42.09
CA GLU A 386 10.45 0.67 -40.98
C GLU A 386 9.39 -0.20 -40.27
N GLY A 387 8.14 -0.19 -40.74
CA GLY A 387 7.02 -0.90 -40.11
C GLY A 387 6.73 -0.40 -38.69
N CYS A 388 7.02 0.87 -38.41
CA CYS A 388 6.70 1.53 -37.16
C CYS A 388 5.29 2.12 -37.22
N ASN A 389 4.49 1.84 -36.19
CA ASN A 389 3.12 2.34 -36.02
C ASN A 389 3.01 3.41 -34.91
N LYS A 390 4.16 3.89 -34.42
CA LYS A 390 4.26 5.04 -33.54
C LYS A 390 5.51 5.84 -33.89
N ILE A 391 5.39 7.16 -33.85
CA ILE A 391 6.49 8.11 -33.96
C ILE A 391 6.63 8.82 -32.63
N ILE A 392 7.85 8.90 -32.13
CA ILE A 392 8.23 9.68 -30.95
C ILE A 392 9.18 10.77 -31.46
N HIS A 393 8.67 11.99 -31.56
CA HIS A 393 9.48 13.16 -31.91
C HIS A 393 10.04 13.79 -30.65
N ILE A 394 11.36 13.91 -30.57
CA ILE A 394 12.02 14.67 -29.52
C ILE A 394 13.11 15.52 -30.15
N GLU A 395 13.00 16.84 -30.06
CA GLU A 395 14.01 17.74 -30.63
C GLU A 395 15.40 17.49 -30.04
N SER A 396 16.43 17.85 -30.81
CA SER A 396 17.83 17.57 -30.47
C SER A 396 18.37 18.39 -29.28
N ASP A 397 17.58 19.32 -28.77
CA ASP A 397 17.78 20.08 -27.52
C ASP A 397 16.66 19.84 -26.49
N ALA A 398 15.93 18.74 -26.61
CA ALA A 398 14.96 18.27 -25.64
C ALA A 398 15.32 16.88 -25.07
N PHE A 399 15.11 16.70 -23.76
CA PHE A 399 15.45 15.48 -23.04
C PHE A 399 14.33 15.09 -22.07
N LEU A 400 13.89 13.83 -22.15
CA LEU A 400 13.07 13.20 -21.11
C LEU A 400 14.00 12.85 -19.95
N ILE A 401 13.69 13.30 -18.74
CA ILE A 401 14.54 13.16 -17.55
C ILE A 401 14.06 12.01 -16.67
N SER A 402 12.75 11.90 -16.44
CA SER A 402 12.21 10.88 -15.54
C SER A 402 11.77 9.62 -16.28
N ASN A 403 11.92 8.46 -15.63
CA ASN A 403 11.42 7.21 -16.20
C ASN A 403 9.89 7.22 -16.36
N ARG A 404 9.16 7.95 -15.52
CA ARG A 404 7.69 7.98 -15.57
C ARG A 404 7.15 8.57 -16.88
N ILE A 405 7.80 9.61 -17.43
CA ILE A 405 7.37 10.15 -18.73
C ILE A 405 7.76 9.23 -19.89
N MET A 406 8.92 8.58 -19.81
CA MET A 406 9.35 7.61 -20.85
C MET A 406 8.40 6.41 -20.91
N LEU A 407 8.02 5.85 -19.76
CA LEU A 407 7.07 4.74 -19.66
C LEU A 407 5.66 5.15 -20.10
N TYR A 408 5.25 6.38 -19.81
CA TYR A 408 3.99 6.90 -20.31
C TYR A 408 4.00 7.06 -21.84
N ILE A 409 5.09 7.58 -22.42
CA ILE A 409 5.23 7.67 -23.89
C ILE A 409 5.17 6.28 -24.53
N ASP A 410 5.79 5.28 -23.90
CA ASP A 410 5.72 3.88 -24.34
C ASP A 410 4.28 3.34 -24.31
N SER A 411 3.46 3.75 -23.34
CA SER A 411 2.09 3.24 -23.16
C SER A 411 1.07 3.85 -24.13
N ILE A 412 1.33 5.03 -24.71
CA ILE A 412 0.40 5.68 -25.67
C ILE A 412 0.15 4.75 -26.88
N GLN A 413 -1.10 4.45 -27.21
CA GLN A 413 -1.43 3.55 -28.33
C GLN A 413 -2.14 4.23 -29.50
N ASN A 414 -2.68 5.42 -29.30
CA ASN A 414 -3.47 6.17 -30.27
C ASN A 414 -3.28 7.67 -30.04
N GLY A 415 -3.68 8.47 -31.02
CA GLY A 415 -3.66 9.92 -30.90
C GLY A 415 -2.36 10.59 -31.34
N TRP A 416 -2.38 11.92 -31.23
CA TRP A 416 -1.24 12.81 -31.36
C TRP A 416 -1.10 13.61 -30.06
N VAL A 417 -0.19 13.16 -29.21
CA VAL A 417 -0.02 13.63 -27.83
C VAL A 417 1.16 14.60 -27.74
N SER A 418 0.95 15.69 -27.01
CA SER A 418 1.99 16.66 -26.61
C SER A 418 1.95 16.88 -25.08
N PHE A 419 2.94 17.57 -24.54
CA PHE A 419 3.08 17.88 -23.12
C PHE A 419 2.94 19.39 -22.87
N TRP A 420 2.60 19.79 -21.65
CA TRP A 420 2.30 21.19 -21.35
C TRP A 420 3.54 22.02 -21.00
N CYS A 421 3.88 23.00 -21.84
CA CYS A 421 4.87 24.02 -21.53
C CYS A 421 4.25 25.09 -20.62
N ARG A 422 4.74 25.20 -19.38
CA ARG A 422 4.21 26.16 -18.40
C ARG A 422 4.66 27.58 -18.70
N ARG A 423 5.88 27.79 -19.20
CA ARG A 423 6.41 29.12 -19.52
C ARG A 423 5.52 29.88 -20.50
N TRP A 424 5.08 29.19 -21.54
CA TRP A 424 4.31 29.76 -22.65
C TRP A 424 2.82 29.40 -22.62
N GLN A 425 2.39 28.59 -21.64
CA GLN A 425 1.00 28.15 -21.48
C GLN A 425 0.42 27.54 -22.76
N MET A 426 1.19 26.65 -23.39
CA MET A 426 0.84 26.01 -24.66
C MET A 426 1.34 24.56 -24.72
N PRO A 427 0.84 23.73 -25.67
CA PRO A 427 1.43 22.44 -25.96
C PRO A 427 2.88 22.58 -26.42
N GLU A 428 3.75 21.70 -25.95
CA GLU A 428 5.17 21.65 -26.31
C GLU A 428 5.37 20.88 -27.60
N SER A 429 5.82 21.56 -28.65
CA SER A 429 6.13 20.93 -29.94
C SER A 429 7.47 20.19 -29.96
N ALA A 430 8.37 20.48 -29.02
CA ALA A 430 9.68 19.81 -28.97
C ALA A 430 9.59 18.33 -28.57
N ILE A 431 8.46 17.89 -27.98
CA ILE A 431 8.21 16.50 -27.57
C ILE A 431 6.80 16.10 -27.99
N GLN A 432 6.68 15.15 -28.91
CA GLN A 432 5.40 14.71 -29.43
C GLN A 432 5.38 13.20 -29.65
N VAL A 433 4.21 12.59 -29.46
CA VAL A 433 3.97 11.18 -29.74
C VAL A 433 2.81 11.07 -30.72
N ILE A 434 3.03 10.37 -31.82
CA ILE A 434 2.08 10.29 -32.93
C ILE A 434 1.87 8.82 -33.24
N CYS A 435 0.66 8.33 -33.04
CA CYS A 435 0.30 6.96 -33.38
C CYS A 435 -0.22 6.87 -34.82
N GLU A 436 -0.22 5.64 -35.34
CA GLU A 436 -0.57 5.33 -36.73
C GLU A 436 -1.93 5.90 -37.17
N ASP A 437 -2.90 5.98 -36.25
CA ASP A 437 -4.22 6.59 -36.46
C ASP A 437 -4.18 8.11 -36.77
N ASN A 438 -3.01 8.74 -36.64
CA ASN A 438 -2.79 10.17 -36.94
C ASN A 438 -1.73 10.39 -38.03
N PHE A 439 -1.17 9.34 -38.65
CA PHE A 439 -0.17 9.51 -39.71
C PHE A 439 -0.73 10.24 -40.93
N ASP A 440 -1.99 10.00 -41.29
CA ASP A 440 -2.61 10.66 -42.44
C ASP A 440 -2.81 12.16 -42.21
N LYS A 441 -3.03 12.61 -40.97
CA LYS A 441 -3.09 14.04 -40.64
C LYS A 441 -1.77 14.76 -40.91
N ILE A 442 -0.64 14.09 -40.77
CA ILE A 442 0.67 14.63 -41.15
C ILE A 442 0.76 14.76 -42.68
N SER A 443 0.33 13.73 -43.42
CA SER A 443 0.29 13.76 -44.87
C SER A 443 -0.63 14.88 -45.41
N GLU A 444 -1.78 15.12 -44.79
CA GLU A 444 -2.67 16.24 -45.13
C GLU A 444 -2.01 17.61 -44.94
N ILE A 445 -1.14 17.77 -43.92
CA ILE A 445 -0.37 19.00 -43.72
C ILE A 445 0.65 19.18 -44.85
N SER A 446 1.26 18.09 -45.33
CA SER A 446 2.21 18.17 -46.46
C SER A 446 1.55 18.53 -47.80
N GLU A 447 0.28 18.16 -47.99
CA GLU A 447 -0.48 18.42 -49.22
C GLU A 447 -1.06 19.84 -49.29
N LYS A 448 -1.33 20.46 -48.13
CA LYS A 448 -1.69 21.87 -48.05
C LYS A 448 -0.45 22.69 -48.41
N ASP A 449 -0.47 23.29 -49.60
CA ASP A 449 0.65 24.02 -50.19
C ASP A 449 1.41 24.84 -49.13
N LEU A 450 2.65 24.44 -48.84
CA LEU A 450 3.58 25.09 -47.89
C LEU A 450 3.97 26.53 -48.33
N ARG A 451 3.18 27.15 -49.20
CA ARG A 451 3.40 28.39 -49.90
C ARG A 451 2.24 29.35 -49.65
N SER A 452 2.21 29.95 -48.46
CA SER A 452 1.77 31.34 -48.16
C SER A 452 1.10 31.49 -46.80
N ASP A 453 0.27 30.53 -46.36
CA ASP A 453 -0.57 30.71 -45.16
C ASP A 453 0.06 30.22 -43.84
N PHE A 454 1.03 29.29 -43.89
CA PHE A 454 1.71 28.77 -42.69
C PHE A 454 2.73 29.75 -42.08
N PHE A 455 3.17 30.77 -42.83
CA PHE A 455 4.30 31.63 -42.45
C PHE A 455 4.01 32.68 -41.36
N LEU A 456 2.77 32.74 -40.86
CA LEU A 456 2.33 33.75 -39.88
C LEU A 456 1.90 33.15 -38.52
N LYS A 457 1.96 31.82 -38.36
CA LYS A 457 1.48 31.11 -37.15
C LYS A 457 2.57 30.20 -36.58
N SER A 458 2.59 30.02 -35.27
CA SER A 458 3.54 29.11 -34.62
C SER A 458 3.16 27.64 -34.90
N ALA A 459 4.13 26.72 -34.91
CA ALA A 459 3.87 25.30 -35.17
C ALA A 459 2.82 24.73 -34.20
N GLU A 460 2.91 25.12 -32.93
CA GLU A 460 2.02 24.68 -31.84
C GLU A 460 0.54 25.00 -32.11
N SER A 461 0.26 26.05 -32.90
CA SER A 461 -1.10 26.44 -33.30
C SER A 461 -1.64 25.72 -34.55
N LEU A 462 -0.77 24.99 -35.25
CA LEU A 462 -1.07 24.34 -36.53
C LEU A 462 -1.09 22.82 -36.41
N LEU A 463 -0.37 22.26 -35.44
CA LEU A 463 -0.32 20.81 -35.21
C LEU A 463 -1.63 20.32 -34.56
N PRO A 464 -2.29 19.30 -35.13
CA PRO A 464 -3.60 18.82 -34.69
C PRO A 464 -3.48 17.86 -33.50
N PHE A 465 -2.90 18.33 -32.39
CA PHE A 465 -2.80 17.55 -31.16
C PHE A 465 -4.19 17.06 -30.72
N THR A 466 -4.32 15.76 -30.50
CA THR A 466 -5.55 15.18 -29.95
C THR A 466 -5.59 15.34 -28.43
N GLU A 467 -4.42 15.41 -27.79
CA GLU A 467 -4.31 15.54 -26.34
C GLU A 467 -3.06 16.33 -25.94
N THR A 468 -3.17 17.08 -24.83
CA THR A 468 -2.04 17.77 -24.20
C THR A 468 -1.96 17.45 -22.73
N ILE A 469 -0.89 16.77 -22.33
CA ILE A 469 -0.69 16.23 -20.99
C ILE A 469 -0.09 17.28 -20.06
N LYS A 470 -0.81 17.61 -18.98
CA LYS A 470 -0.45 18.68 -18.04
C LYS A 470 0.17 18.21 -16.71
N PHE A 471 0.13 16.91 -16.40
CA PHE A 471 0.54 16.41 -15.09
C PHE A 471 2.05 16.19 -14.92
N PHE A 472 2.79 16.08 -16.03
CA PHE A 472 4.26 16.05 -15.99
C PHE A 472 4.83 17.45 -15.76
N LYS A 473 5.89 17.52 -14.96
CA LYS A 473 6.67 18.72 -14.68
C LYS A 473 7.74 18.85 -15.74
N GLY A 474 7.57 19.76 -16.68
CA GLY A 474 8.62 20.10 -17.61
C GLY A 474 8.35 21.45 -18.24
N ASP A 475 9.39 22.01 -18.83
CA ASP A 475 9.33 23.32 -19.46
C ASP A 475 10.50 23.56 -20.42
N ARG A 476 10.46 24.70 -21.12
CA ARG A 476 11.59 25.24 -21.90
C ARG A 476 12.64 25.87 -20.97
N TYR A 477 13.15 25.09 -20.02
CA TYR A 477 14.02 25.59 -18.95
C TYR A 477 15.24 26.34 -19.46
N GLY A 478 15.84 25.93 -20.58
CA GLY A 478 17.04 26.59 -21.08
C GLY A 478 16.81 27.99 -21.66
N GLU A 479 15.56 28.47 -21.73
CA GLU A 479 15.24 29.86 -22.03
C GLU A 479 15.43 30.79 -20.81
N TYR A 480 15.40 30.29 -19.57
CA TYR A 480 15.33 31.16 -18.38
C TYR A 480 16.06 30.67 -17.12
N ILE A 481 16.49 29.41 -17.04
CA ILE A 481 17.36 28.88 -15.99
C ILE A 481 18.56 28.16 -16.61
N ASP A 482 19.57 27.83 -15.80
CA ASP A 482 20.84 27.23 -16.23
C ASP A 482 21.08 25.79 -15.72
N HIS A 483 20.12 25.24 -14.96
CA HIS A 483 20.13 23.88 -14.43
C HIS A 483 18.81 23.16 -14.74
N ILE A 484 18.82 21.82 -14.64
CA ILE A 484 17.61 20.99 -14.74
C ILE A 484 17.05 20.84 -13.32
N PRO A 485 15.78 21.19 -13.05
CA PRO A 485 15.18 20.97 -11.74
C PRO A 485 15.16 19.48 -11.35
N ASP A 486 15.40 19.16 -10.08
CA ASP A 486 15.49 17.78 -9.58
C ASP A 486 14.20 16.97 -9.78
N ASP A 487 13.06 17.64 -9.84
CA ASP A 487 11.73 17.04 -10.03
C ASP A 487 11.20 17.17 -11.47
N ALA A 488 12.04 17.58 -12.42
CA ALA A 488 11.68 17.68 -13.82
C ALA A 488 11.54 16.29 -14.47
N ASP A 489 10.48 16.12 -15.25
CA ASP A 489 10.25 14.97 -16.10
C ASP A 489 10.81 15.16 -17.49
N TYR A 490 10.83 16.39 -17.99
CA TYR A 490 11.41 16.71 -19.27
C TYR A 490 11.94 18.14 -19.28
N VAL A 491 12.91 18.38 -20.16
CA VAL A 491 13.52 19.68 -20.40
C VAL A 491 13.56 19.93 -21.90
N CYS A 492 13.20 21.15 -22.31
CA CYS A 492 13.31 21.64 -23.68
C CYS A 492 14.23 22.86 -23.75
N GLN A 493 14.70 23.18 -24.96
CA GLN A 493 15.59 24.32 -25.25
C GLN A 493 16.91 24.27 -24.47
N LEU A 494 17.52 23.08 -24.36
CA LEU A 494 18.68 22.82 -23.51
C LEU A 494 19.88 23.77 -23.74
N SER A 495 20.24 24.51 -22.69
CA SER A 495 21.37 25.46 -22.68
C SER A 495 22.72 24.77 -22.37
N GLY A 496 23.82 25.51 -22.47
CA GLY A 496 25.19 24.97 -22.35
C GLY A 496 25.48 24.25 -21.03
N ASN A 497 25.11 24.82 -19.88
CA ASN A 497 25.36 24.22 -18.56
C ASN A 497 24.57 22.93 -18.36
N MET A 498 23.31 22.88 -18.81
CA MET A 498 22.47 21.69 -18.70
C MET A 498 22.98 20.51 -19.54
N ARG A 499 23.69 20.76 -20.66
CA ARG A 499 24.35 19.69 -21.44
C ARG A 499 25.39 18.93 -20.64
N HIS A 500 26.03 19.57 -19.66
CA HIS A 500 26.96 18.88 -18.78
C HIS A 500 26.24 17.84 -17.91
N ALA A 501 25.07 18.20 -17.35
CA ALA A 501 24.24 17.29 -16.56
C ALA A 501 23.76 16.09 -17.39
N ILE A 502 23.28 16.32 -18.63
CA ILE A 502 22.90 15.23 -19.54
C ILE A 502 24.10 14.34 -19.88
N ASN A 503 25.27 14.92 -20.17
CA ASN A 503 26.50 14.15 -20.42
C ASN A 503 26.88 13.26 -19.24
N MET A 504 26.72 13.75 -18.00
CA MET A 504 26.93 12.93 -16.81
C MET A 504 25.95 11.76 -16.74
N MET A 505 24.66 11.99 -17.04
CA MET A 505 23.65 10.92 -17.08
C MET A 505 24.04 9.83 -18.09
N VAL A 506 24.48 10.20 -19.30
CA VAL A 506 24.94 9.23 -20.31
C VAL A 506 26.10 8.38 -19.81
N ARG A 507 27.08 8.98 -19.13
CA ARG A 507 28.26 8.27 -18.60
C ARG A 507 27.95 7.30 -17.45
N LEU A 508 26.86 7.52 -16.72
CA LEU A 508 26.44 6.69 -15.60
C LEU A 508 25.60 5.47 -16.04
N ILE A 509 25.13 5.43 -17.29
CA ILE A 509 24.37 4.29 -17.82
C ILE A 509 25.36 3.28 -18.43
N PRO A 510 25.50 2.07 -17.87
CA PRO A 510 26.42 1.07 -18.43
C PRO A 510 25.95 0.67 -19.83
N PRO A 511 26.86 0.53 -20.82
CA PRO A 511 26.48 0.19 -22.19
C PRO A 511 25.79 -1.17 -22.21
N THR A 512 24.52 -1.19 -22.62
CA THR A 512 23.78 -2.42 -22.86
C THR A 512 24.38 -3.11 -24.08
N ARG A 513 25.20 -4.15 -23.86
CA ARG A 513 25.54 -5.12 -24.91
C ARG A 513 24.27 -5.89 -25.29
N VAL A 514 23.60 -5.45 -26.35
CA VAL A 514 22.65 -6.31 -27.07
C VAL A 514 23.49 -7.39 -27.76
N LYS A 515 23.37 -8.64 -27.31
CA LYS A 515 23.93 -9.77 -28.05
C LYS A 515 23.09 -9.95 -29.33
N ALA A 516 23.81 -10.07 -30.44
CA ALA A 516 23.29 -10.31 -31.79
C ALA A 516 22.34 -11.52 -31.88
#